data_AF-A0A8B9NSB3-F1
#
_entry.id   AF-A0A8B9NSB3-F1
#
_cell.length_a   1.000
_cell.length_b   1.000
_cell.length_c   1.000
_cell.angle_alpha   90.00
_cell.angle_beta   90.00
_cell.angle_gamma   90.00
#
_symmetry.space_group_name_H-M   'P 1'
#
loop_
_entity.id
_entity.type
_entity.pdbx_description
1 polymer ?
#
loop_
_entity_poly.entity_id
_entity_poly.type
_entity_poly.pdbx_seq_one_letter_code
_entity_poly.pdbx_strand_id
1 'polypeptide(L)'
;MVRMNVLADALKSINNAEKRGKRQVLIRPCSKVIVRFLTVMMKHGYIGEFEIIDDHRAGKIVVNLTGRLNKCGVISPRFDVQLKDLEKWQNNLLPSRQFGLRYCRCSKYLMEEDQWCCKKASFV
;
A
#
# COMPACT_ATOMS: atom_id res chain seq x y z
N MET A 1 0.87 16.39 18.21
CA MET A 1 0.84 14.91 18.04
C MET A 1 1.78 14.54 16.91
N VAL A 2 2.74 13.63 17.13
CA VAL A 2 3.81 13.28 16.18
C VAL A 2 3.33 12.20 15.21
N ARG A 3 3.63 12.34 13.90
CA ARG A 3 3.31 11.33 12.87
C ARG A 3 4.40 10.26 12.83
N MET A 4 4.06 9.04 13.21
CA MET A 4 5.01 7.93 13.32
C MET A 4 5.13 7.10 12.03
N ASN A 5 4.02 6.85 11.33
CA ASN A 5 4.02 6.07 10.09
C ASN A 5 3.14 6.72 9.02
N VAL A 6 3.82 7.44 8.13
CA VAL A 6 3.20 8.19 7.03
C VAL A 6 2.36 7.31 6.11
N LEU A 7 2.78 6.07 5.89
CA LEU A 7 2.06 5.15 5.01
C LEU A 7 0.76 4.64 5.67
N ALA A 8 0.79 4.36 6.97
CA ALA A 8 -0.39 3.93 7.70
C ALA A 8 -1.48 5.01 7.66
N ASP A 9 -1.08 6.28 7.81
CA ASP A 9 -1.98 7.43 7.71
C ASP A 9 -2.57 7.57 6.29
N ALA A 10 -1.75 7.38 5.26
CA ALA A 10 -2.17 7.43 3.86
C ALA A 10 -3.20 6.33 3.53
N LEU A 11 -2.88 5.06 3.85
CA LEU A 11 -3.79 3.93 3.57
C LEU A 11 -5.07 4.01 4.40
N LYS A 12 -5.00 4.47 5.65
CA LYS A 12 -6.19 4.71 6.47
C LYS A 12 -7.09 5.78 5.86
N SER A 13 -6.51 6.84 5.31
CA SER A 13 -7.25 7.91 4.63
C SER A 13 -7.96 7.40 3.37
N ILE A 14 -7.30 6.55 2.58
CA ILE A 14 -7.89 5.89 1.40
C ILE A 14 -9.06 5.00 1.83
N ASN A 15 -8.85 4.09 2.79
CA ASN A 15 -9.88 3.17 3.25
C ASN A 15 -11.12 3.90 3.80
N ASN A 16 -10.90 4.98 4.56
CA ASN A 16 -12.00 5.78 5.09
C ASN A 16 -12.76 6.54 4.00
N ALA A 17 -12.08 6.96 2.92
CA ALA A 17 -12.71 7.66 1.82
C ALA A 17 -13.51 6.71 0.92
N GLU A 18 -12.98 5.51 0.64
CA GLU A 18 -13.67 4.44 -0.08
C GLU A 18 -14.95 4.01 0.66
N LYS A 19 -14.84 3.76 1.98
CA LYS A 19 -16.02 3.46 2.82
C LYS A 19 -17.07 4.57 2.83
N ARG A 20 -16.66 5.81 2.60
CA ARG A 20 -17.57 6.97 2.48
C ARG A 20 -18.06 7.20 1.06
N GLY A 21 -17.62 6.41 0.06
CA GLY A 21 -17.98 6.57 -1.35
C GLY A 21 -17.42 7.84 -2.00
N LYS A 22 -16.31 8.37 -1.51
CA LYS A 22 -15.68 9.55 -2.13
C LYS A 22 -14.95 9.14 -3.41
N ARG A 23 -15.08 9.96 -4.45
CA ARG A 23 -14.39 9.74 -5.75
C ARG A 23 -12.89 10.06 -5.71
N GLN A 24 -12.45 10.90 -4.77
CA GLN A 24 -11.08 11.40 -4.71
C GLN A 24 -10.58 11.55 -3.27
N VAL A 25 -9.28 11.33 -3.07
CA VAL A 25 -8.61 11.44 -1.77
C VAL A 25 -7.37 12.30 -1.90
N LEU A 26 -7.23 13.24 -0.97
CA LEU A 26 -6.01 14.00 -0.78
C LEU A 26 -5.15 13.34 0.30
N ILE A 27 -3.92 12.98 -0.04
CA ILE A 27 -2.94 12.42 0.88
C ILE A 27 -1.84 13.46 1.12
N ARG A 28 -1.56 13.73 2.40
CA ARG A 28 -0.46 14.58 2.84
C ARG A 28 0.25 13.91 4.02
N PRO A 29 1.57 13.68 3.97
CA PRO A 29 2.59 14.10 2.99
C PRO A 29 2.87 13.05 1.90
N CYS A 30 3.47 13.49 0.78
CA CYS A 30 3.96 12.62 -0.27
C CYS A 30 5.29 11.95 0.13
N SER A 31 5.42 10.64 -0.11
CA SER A 31 6.69 9.93 0.08
C SER A 31 6.95 8.95 -1.07
N LYS A 32 8.22 8.68 -1.37
CA LYS A 32 8.62 7.75 -2.44
C LYS A 32 8.04 6.34 -2.24
N VAL A 33 7.82 5.92 -0.99
CA VAL A 33 7.20 4.62 -0.66
C VAL A 33 5.71 4.62 -1.01
N ILE A 34 4.98 5.70 -0.70
CA ILE A 34 3.56 5.84 -1.06
C ILE A 34 3.40 5.83 -2.58
N VAL A 35 4.23 6.58 -3.30
CA VAL A 35 4.16 6.61 -4.77
C VAL A 35 4.38 5.22 -5.36
N ARG A 36 5.41 4.48 -4.91
CA ARG A 36 5.64 3.09 -5.35
C ARG A 36 4.46 2.18 -5.03
N PHE A 37 3.87 2.32 -3.84
CA PHE A 37 2.70 1.53 -3.46
C PHE A 37 1.49 1.83 -4.35
N LEU A 38 1.19 3.10 -4.59
CA LEU A 38 0.10 3.54 -5.48
C LEU A 38 0.31 3.07 -6.93
N THR A 39 1.55 3.08 -7.44
CA THR A 39 1.83 2.58 -8.80
C THR A 39 1.48 1.11 -8.97
N VAL A 40 1.68 0.27 -7.95
CA VAL A 40 1.30 -1.15 -8.03
C VAL A 40 -0.20 -1.31 -7.87
N MET A 41 -0.84 -0.56 -6.96
CA MET A 41 -2.31 -0.60 -6.83
C MET A 41 -3.01 -0.18 -8.13
N MET A 42 -2.43 0.76 -8.88
CA MET A 42 -2.89 1.17 -10.20
C MET A 42 -2.71 0.07 -11.24
N LYS A 43 -1.57 -0.64 -11.25
CA LYS A 43 -1.32 -1.77 -12.17
C LYS A 43 -2.34 -2.90 -12.00
N HIS A 44 -2.76 -3.16 -10.77
CA HIS A 44 -3.81 -4.15 -10.46
C HIS A 44 -5.24 -3.63 -10.66
N GLY A 45 -5.41 -2.35 -10.99
CA GLY A 45 -6.73 -1.75 -11.21
C GLY A 45 -7.57 -1.59 -9.95
N TYR A 46 -6.96 -1.56 -8.76
CA TYR A 46 -7.66 -1.23 -7.51
C TYR A 46 -7.94 0.27 -7.36
N ILE A 47 -7.05 1.10 -7.92
CA ILE A 47 -7.09 2.56 -7.87
C ILE A 47 -7.02 3.08 -9.31
N GLY A 48 -7.63 4.24 -9.56
CA GLY A 48 -7.50 4.95 -10.82
C GLY A 48 -6.18 5.72 -10.92
N GLU A 49 -6.22 6.82 -11.66
CA GLU A 49 -5.09 7.72 -11.80
C GLU A 49 -4.79 8.47 -10.49
N PHE A 50 -3.52 8.81 -10.28
CA PHE A 50 -3.11 9.65 -9.18
C PHE A 50 -2.19 10.77 -9.68
N GLU A 51 -2.32 11.94 -9.08
CA GLU A 51 -1.56 13.13 -9.41
C GLU A 51 -0.71 13.54 -8.22
N ILE A 52 0.53 13.92 -8.49
CA ILE A 52 1.46 14.45 -7.49
C ILE A 52 1.49 15.96 -7.65
N ILE A 53 1.05 16.68 -6.62
CA ILE A 53 1.09 18.14 -6.56
C ILE A 53 2.27 18.53 -5.67
N ASP A 54 3.18 19.35 -6.20
CA ASP A 54 4.33 19.83 -5.45
C ASP A 54 4.05 21.17 -4.76
N ASP A 55 4.00 21.15 -3.42
CA ASP A 55 3.82 22.34 -2.58
C ASP A 55 5.18 22.92 -2.11
N HIS A 56 6.33 22.47 -2.64
CA HIS A 56 7.70 22.79 -2.16
C HIS A 56 8.00 22.41 -0.69
N ARG A 57 7.01 21.89 0.06
CA ARG A 57 7.17 21.41 1.44
C ARG A 57 7.31 19.90 1.51
N ALA A 58 6.20 19.20 1.30
CA ALA A 58 6.11 17.76 1.52
C ALA A 58 5.29 17.04 0.44
N GLY A 59 4.90 17.75 -0.63
CA GLY A 59 3.99 17.27 -1.66
C GLY A 59 2.61 16.86 -1.15
N LYS A 60 1.66 16.82 -2.07
CA LYS A 60 0.34 16.22 -1.89
C LYS A 60 0.12 15.22 -3.01
N ILE A 61 -0.67 14.20 -2.74
CA ILE A 61 -1.10 13.24 -3.77
C ILE A 61 -2.61 13.27 -3.81
N VAL A 62 -3.17 13.50 -4.99
CA VAL A 62 -4.60 13.32 -5.26
C VAL A 62 -4.76 11.96 -5.89
N VAL A 63 -5.58 11.11 -5.28
CA VAL A 63 -5.82 9.74 -5.76
C VAL A 63 -7.28 9.63 -6.17
N ASN A 64 -7.52 9.19 -7.42
CA ASN A 64 -8.85 8.91 -7.91
C ASN A 64 -9.25 7.47 -7.56
N LEU A 65 -10.39 7.35 -6.89
CA LEU A 65 -10.93 6.09 -6.38
C LEU A 65 -12.00 5.56 -7.35
N THR A 66 -11.90 4.28 -7.67
CA THR A 66 -12.84 3.56 -8.55
C THR A 66 -13.89 2.76 -7.79
N GLY A 67 -13.80 2.65 -6.46
CA GLY A 67 -14.77 1.89 -5.65
C GLY A 67 -14.55 0.38 -5.61
N ARG A 68 -13.44 -0.11 -6.17
CA ARG A 68 -13.08 -1.55 -6.18
C ARG A 68 -12.34 -2.00 -4.92
N LEU A 69 -11.90 -1.05 -4.10
CA LEU A 69 -11.06 -1.32 -2.94
C LEU A 69 -11.90 -1.68 -1.71
N ASN A 70 -11.76 -2.92 -1.23
CA ASN A 70 -12.47 -3.37 -0.02
C ASN A 70 -11.76 -2.92 1.28
N LYS A 71 -10.45 -3.19 1.38
CA LYS A 71 -9.64 -2.86 2.56
C LYS A 71 -8.19 -2.68 2.15
N CYS A 72 -7.58 -1.61 2.64
CA CYS A 72 -6.14 -1.40 2.59
C CYS A 72 -5.63 -1.07 4.00
N GLY A 73 -4.41 -1.50 4.30
CA GLY A 73 -3.81 -1.36 5.63
C GLY A 73 -2.32 -1.66 5.59
N VAL A 74 -1.64 -1.16 6.61
CA VAL A 74 -0.21 -1.35 6.87
C VAL A 74 -0.08 -2.33 8.02
N ILE A 75 0.86 -3.27 7.94
CA ILE A 75 1.21 -4.13 9.08
C ILE A 75 2.28 -3.42 9.93
N SER A 76 2.04 -3.32 11.23
CA SER A 76 2.99 -2.67 12.16
C SER A 76 3.13 -3.51 13.44
N PRO A 77 4.36 -3.80 13.91
CA PRO A 77 5.66 -3.46 13.32
C PRO A 77 5.96 -4.23 12.02
N ARG A 78 6.96 -3.79 11.25
CA ARG A 78 7.37 -4.47 10.02
C ARG A 78 8.18 -5.71 10.35
N PHE A 79 7.57 -6.88 10.23
CA PHE A 79 8.22 -8.16 10.49
C PHE A 79 9.11 -8.56 9.32
N ASP A 80 10.29 -9.10 9.63
CA ASP A 80 11.13 -9.81 8.67
C ASP A 80 10.61 -11.23 8.51
N VAL A 81 10.19 -11.58 7.31
CA VAL A 81 9.60 -12.89 7.01
C VAL A 81 10.49 -13.68 6.07
N GLN A 82 10.67 -14.96 6.40
CA GLN A 82 11.37 -15.93 5.56
C GLN A 82 10.41 -16.54 4.53
N LEU A 83 10.97 -17.07 3.45
CA LEU A 83 10.21 -17.71 2.37
C LEU A 83 9.29 -18.83 2.86
N LYS A 84 9.71 -19.55 3.92
CA LYS A 84 8.96 -20.66 4.52
C LYS A 84 7.68 -20.23 5.24
N ASP A 85 7.62 -19.01 5.73
CA ASP A 85 6.48 -18.53 6.53
C ASP A 85 5.48 -17.72 5.70
N LEU A 86 5.76 -17.47 4.41
CA LEU A 86 4.91 -16.62 3.57
C LEU A 86 3.51 -17.20 3.34
N GLU A 87 3.38 -18.53 3.26
CA GLU A 87 2.09 -19.21 3.14
C GLU A 87 1.23 -19.02 4.40
N LYS A 88 1.83 -19.10 5.60
CA LYS A 88 1.13 -18.84 6.87
C LYS A 88 0.58 -17.42 6.89
N TRP A 89 1.40 -16.44 6.52
CA TRP A 89 0.94 -15.06 6.42
C TRP A 89 -0.17 -14.92 5.37
N GLN A 90 -0.11 -15.67 4.27
CA GLN A 90 -1.08 -15.55 3.16
C GLN A 90 -2.47 -15.96 3.62
N ASN A 91 -2.54 -17.09 4.31
CA ASN A 91 -3.78 -17.58 4.88
C ASN A 91 -4.32 -16.65 5.99
N ASN A 92 -3.45 -15.95 6.72
CA ASN A 92 -3.86 -15.05 7.79
C ASN A 92 -4.34 -13.66 7.30
N LEU A 93 -3.76 -13.17 6.20
CA LEU A 93 -3.99 -11.79 5.72
C LEU A 93 -4.97 -11.70 4.57
N LEU A 94 -4.95 -12.67 3.65
CA LEU A 94 -5.81 -12.65 2.48
C LEU A 94 -7.08 -13.45 2.74
N PRO A 95 -8.25 -12.97 2.29
CA PRO A 95 -9.50 -13.70 2.46
C PRO A 95 -9.57 -14.97 1.59
N SER A 96 -8.81 -15.02 0.49
CA SER A 96 -8.70 -16.19 -0.37
C SER A 96 -7.36 -16.20 -1.11
N ARG A 97 -6.98 -17.35 -1.67
CA ARG A 97 -5.76 -17.48 -2.48
C ARG A 97 -5.83 -16.75 -3.82
N GLN A 98 -7.04 -16.52 -4.34
CA GLN A 98 -7.27 -15.88 -5.63
C GLN A 98 -7.46 -14.35 -5.51
N PHE A 99 -7.64 -13.83 -4.30
CA PHE A 99 -8.01 -12.43 -4.09
C PHE A 99 -7.17 -11.75 -3.02
N GLY A 100 -6.67 -10.58 -3.39
CA GLY A 100 -5.91 -9.68 -2.52
C GLY A 100 -4.42 -9.74 -2.79
N LEU A 101 -3.78 -8.59 -2.59
CA LEU A 101 -2.37 -8.39 -2.86
C LEU A 101 -1.65 -8.05 -1.56
N ARG A 102 -0.48 -8.66 -1.37
CA ARG A 102 0.45 -8.27 -0.32
C ARG A 102 1.64 -7.55 -0.91
N TYR A 103 2.12 -6.56 -0.17
CA TYR A 103 3.36 -5.87 -0.46
C TYR A 103 4.49 -6.24 0.50
N CYS A 104 5.61 -6.68 -0.07
CA CYS A 104 6.83 -7.00 0.66
C CYS A 104 7.98 -6.10 0.19
N ARG A 105 8.69 -5.48 1.13
CA ARG A 105 9.96 -4.82 0.83
C ARG A 105 11.06 -5.89 0.84
N CYS A 106 11.74 -6.04 -0.28
CA CYS A 106 12.98 -6.80 -0.36
C CYS A 106 14.17 -5.82 -0.40
N SER A 107 15.37 -6.30 -0.06
CA SER A 107 16.60 -5.49 0.02
C SER A 107 16.93 -4.74 -1.29
N LYS A 108 16.53 -5.29 -2.43
CA LYS A 108 16.80 -4.69 -3.74
C LYS A 108 15.67 -3.77 -4.22
N TYR A 109 14.40 -4.13 -3.98
CA TYR A 109 13.25 -3.39 -4.50
C TYR A 109 11.98 -3.61 -3.64
N LEU A 110 11.04 -2.66 -3.69
CA LEU A 110 9.67 -2.84 -3.19
C LEU A 110 8.93 -3.67 -4.27
N MET A 111 8.82 -4.98 -4.08
CA MET A 111 8.29 -5.90 -5.11
C MET A 111 6.93 -6.49 -4.72
N GLU A 112 6.26 -6.95 -5.76
CA GLU A 112 5.04 -7.74 -5.72
C GLU A 112 5.33 -9.22 -5.40
N GLU A 113 4.34 -9.95 -4.88
CA GLU A 113 4.46 -11.39 -4.64
C GLU A 113 4.55 -12.24 -5.92
N ASP A 114 4.30 -11.74 -7.13
CA ASP A 114 4.47 -12.58 -8.35
C ASP A 114 5.92 -12.56 -8.93
N GLN A 115 6.86 -11.80 -8.33
CA GLN A 115 8.24 -11.69 -8.82
C GLN A 115 9.31 -12.12 -7.79
N TRP A 116 9.21 -13.34 -7.27
CA TRP A 116 10.12 -13.82 -6.20
C TRP A 116 11.58 -13.89 -6.62
N CYS A 117 12.40 -12.99 -6.06
CA CYS A 117 13.81 -13.27 -5.77
C CYS A 117 14.34 -12.37 -4.63
N CYS A 118 14.17 -12.77 -3.34
CA CYS A 118 15.22 -12.80 -2.29
C CYS A 118 14.73 -12.77 -0.82
N LYS A 119 15.12 -13.82 -0.09
CA LYS A 119 15.60 -14.02 1.31
C LYS A 119 15.13 -13.20 2.54
N LYS A 120 14.55 -11.99 2.46
CA LYS A 120 13.92 -11.31 3.62
C LYS A 120 12.85 -10.35 3.10
N ALA A 121 11.60 -10.64 3.41
CA ALA A 121 10.47 -9.78 3.09
C ALA A 121 10.09 -8.99 4.35
N SER A 122 10.34 -7.68 4.37
CA SER A 122 9.80 -6.80 5.41
C SER A 122 8.43 -6.31 4.94
N PHE A 123 7.38 -6.69 5.65
CA PHE A 123 6.00 -6.29 5.34
C PHE A 123 5.83 -4.80 5.54
N VAL A 124 5.05 -4.16 4.66
CA VAL A 124 4.84 -2.71 4.69
C VAL A 124 3.62 -2.32 5.49
#